data_AF-Q3TXY3-F1
#
_entry.id   AF-Q3TXY3-F1
#
_cell.length_a   1.000
_cell.length_b   1.000
_cell.length_c   1.000
_cell.angle_alpha   90.00
_cell.angle_beta   90.00
_cell.angle_gamma   90.00
#
_symmetry.space_group_name_H-M   'P 1'
#
loop_
_entity.id
_entity.type
_entity.pdbx_description
1 polymer ?
#
loop_
_entity_poly.entity_id
_entity_poly.type
_entity_poly.pdbx_seq_one_letter_code
_entity_poly.pdbx_strand_id
1 'polypeptide(L)'
;MVNCWFCNHDTLVPYGNRNCWDCPHCEQYNGFQENGDYKKPIPAQYMEHLNHVVSSVPSPRDPAQPQQWVSSQVLLCRRCSHHQTTKIKQLAAFTPREEGRYDEEIEVYRHHLEQMYKLCRPCQAAVEYYIKHQNRQLRALLLSHQFRRREADQAHGQSFSSSAVKAPFQVILLRALAFLACAFLLFTTLYGPSEPFTPGAALPPALPPGGNSSAASDNTTSQAEGWQQLLGLLPEHATEKLHEAWAFGQSHQTSIVAVGLLTCLLAMLLAGRIRLRRIDAFSTCLWALLLGLHLAEHYLQAASPGWLDTLKFSTTSLCCLVGFTAAVATRKSTGPRRFRPRRSEKQQ
;
A
#
# COMPACT_ATOMS: atom_id res chain seq x y z
N MET A 1 -24.66 24.97 30.22
CA MET A 1 -23.70 24.05 29.57
C MET A 1 -22.94 24.86 28.52
N VAL A 2 -21.63 24.71 28.46
CA VAL A 2 -20.73 25.38 27.50
C VAL A 2 -19.71 24.37 26.99
N ASN A 3 -19.24 24.54 25.76
CA ASN A 3 -18.24 23.67 25.16
C ASN A 3 -16.84 24.31 25.23
N CYS A 4 -15.82 23.52 25.57
CA CYS A 4 -14.44 23.99 25.56
C CYS A 4 -13.87 24.05 24.15
N TRP A 5 -13.40 25.21 23.71
CA TRP A 5 -12.78 25.41 22.40
C TRP A 5 -11.56 24.52 22.13
N PHE A 6 -10.81 24.14 23.18
CA PHE A 6 -9.53 23.43 23.04
C PHE A 6 -9.67 21.91 23.06
N CYS A 7 -10.45 21.36 23.99
CA CYS A 7 -10.62 19.91 24.12
C CYS A 7 -11.98 19.40 23.63
N ASN A 8 -12.87 20.30 23.19
CA ASN A 8 -14.21 19.99 22.72
C ASN A 8 -15.09 19.25 23.75
N HIS A 9 -14.80 19.39 25.05
CA HIS A 9 -15.57 18.79 26.13
C HIS A 9 -16.62 19.76 26.65
N ASP A 10 -17.85 19.27 26.83
CA ASP A 10 -18.92 20.06 27.43
C ASP A 10 -18.75 20.15 28.95
N THR A 11 -18.85 21.35 29.47
CA THR A 11 -18.69 21.64 30.90
C THR A 11 -19.89 22.43 31.42
N LEU A 12 -20.29 22.15 32.66
CA LEU A 12 -21.28 22.95 33.37
C LEU A 12 -20.56 24.07 34.13
N VAL A 13 -20.90 25.32 33.80
CA VAL A 13 -20.37 26.51 34.46
C VAL A 13 -21.52 27.40 34.93
N PRO A 14 -21.35 28.20 35.99
CA PRO A 14 -22.32 29.20 36.40
C PRO A 14 -22.68 30.14 35.23
N TYR A 15 -23.94 30.56 35.15
CA TYR A 15 -24.45 31.36 34.02
C TYR A 15 -23.66 32.66 33.76
N GLY A 16 -23.17 33.30 34.82
CA GLY A 16 -22.32 34.50 34.74
C GLY A 16 -20.93 34.25 34.16
N ASN A 17 -20.41 33.02 34.27
CA ASN A 17 -19.06 32.65 33.84
C ASN A 17 -19.03 31.99 32.46
N ARG A 18 -20.17 31.90 31.77
CA ARG A 18 -20.26 31.16 30.50
C ARG A 18 -19.28 31.66 29.42
N ASN A 19 -18.86 32.92 29.51
CA ASN A 19 -17.97 33.60 28.58
C ASN A 19 -16.57 33.87 29.19
N CYS A 20 -16.27 33.35 30.37
CA CYS A 20 -14.96 33.48 31.03
C CYS A 20 -14.79 32.38 32.09
N TRP A 21 -14.22 31.24 31.68
CA TRP A 21 -14.04 30.09 32.57
C TRP A 21 -12.79 29.30 32.17
N ASP A 22 -12.14 28.64 33.13
CA ASP A 22 -11.04 27.72 32.86
C ASP A 22 -11.61 26.28 32.78
N CYS A 23 -11.22 25.53 31.74
CA CYS A 23 -11.75 24.19 31.52
C CYS A 23 -11.21 23.19 32.56
N PRO A 24 -12.05 22.44 33.29
CA PRO A 24 -11.58 21.49 34.29
C PRO A 24 -10.89 20.25 33.69
N HIS A 25 -11.01 20.02 32.38
CA HIS A 25 -10.43 18.87 31.69
C HIS A 25 -9.02 19.16 31.14
N CYS A 26 -8.81 20.32 30.50
CA CYS A 26 -7.54 20.66 29.85
C CYS A 26 -6.86 21.90 30.43
N GLU A 27 -7.47 22.50 31.46
CA GLU A 27 -6.95 23.67 32.19
C GLU A 27 -6.78 24.92 31.32
N GLN A 28 -7.37 24.92 30.12
CA GLN A 28 -7.31 26.06 29.20
C GLN A 28 -8.44 27.06 29.45
N TYR A 29 -8.09 28.35 29.41
CA TYR A 29 -9.03 29.45 29.57
C TYR A 29 -9.93 29.63 28.35
N ASN A 30 -11.24 29.60 28.58
CA ASN A 30 -12.32 29.80 27.61
C ASN A 30 -13.03 31.13 27.91
N GLY A 31 -12.56 32.20 27.29
CA GLY A 31 -13.22 33.49 27.36
C GLY A 31 -12.71 34.43 26.28
N PHE A 32 -13.55 34.67 25.28
CA PHE A 32 -13.20 35.42 24.07
C PHE A 32 -14.09 36.65 23.87
N GLN A 33 -13.52 37.73 23.37
CA GLN A 33 -14.20 38.92 22.88
C GLN A 33 -14.82 38.63 21.50
N GLU A 34 -15.70 39.51 21.00
CA GLU A 34 -16.34 39.32 19.69
C GLU A 34 -15.35 39.31 18.52
N ASN A 35 -14.19 39.95 18.69
CA ASN A 35 -13.10 39.95 17.73
C ASN A 35 -12.19 38.69 17.82
N GLY A 36 -12.48 37.77 18.75
CA GLY A 36 -11.69 36.55 18.97
C GLY A 36 -10.55 36.66 19.99
N ASP A 37 -10.27 37.85 20.54
CA ASP A 37 -9.23 38.02 21.56
C ASP A 37 -9.64 37.45 22.92
N TYR A 38 -8.66 37.13 23.77
CA TYR A 38 -8.96 36.75 25.15
C TYR A 38 -9.57 37.91 25.95
N LYS A 39 -10.54 37.59 26.82
CA LYS A 39 -11.12 38.57 27.77
C LYS A 39 -10.21 38.92 28.95
N LYS A 40 -9.11 38.18 29.13
CA LYS A 40 -8.07 38.47 30.12
C LYS A 40 -6.70 38.42 29.46
N PRO A 41 -5.73 39.25 29.89
CA PRO A 41 -4.35 39.06 29.45
C PRO A 41 -3.85 37.70 29.91
N ILE A 42 -3.13 37.00 29.05
CA ILE A 42 -2.46 35.73 29.39
C ILE A 42 -0.94 36.00 29.40
N PRO A 43 -0.33 36.29 30.57
CA PRO A 43 1.08 36.69 30.65
C PRO A 43 2.04 35.69 30.00
N ALA A 44 1.74 34.39 30.08
CA ALA A 44 2.54 33.33 29.47
C ALA A 44 2.68 33.45 27.94
N GLN A 45 1.73 34.11 27.25
CA GLN A 45 1.85 34.37 25.81
C GLN A 45 2.98 35.35 25.46
N TYR A 46 3.36 36.23 26.39
CA TYR A 46 4.36 37.28 26.16
C TYR A 46 5.65 37.05 26.95
N MET A 47 5.59 36.25 28.01
CA MET A 47 6.69 35.98 28.93
C MET A 47 7.07 34.51 28.90
N GLU A 48 8.12 34.19 28.15
CA GLU A 48 8.59 32.80 27.94
C GLU A 48 8.84 32.03 29.24
N HIS A 49 9.35 32.71 30.28
CA HIS A 49 9.64 32.09 31.57
C HIS A 49 8.40 31.63 32.34
N LEU A 50 7.19 32.04 31.93
CA LEU A 50 5.91 31.59 32.48
C LEU A 50 5.32 30.40 31.72
N ASN A 51 5.92 29.99 30.59
CA ASN A 51 5.50 28.80 29.88
C ASN A 51 5.91 27.55 30.67
N HIS A 52 4.94 26.71 31.01
CA HIS A 52 5.22 25.42 31.60
C HIS A 52 5.93 24.53 30.58
N VAL A 53 6.99 23.82 31.00
CA VAL A 53 7.65 22.84 30.13
C VAL A 53 6.70 21.66 29.98
N VAL A 54 6.09 21.50 28.80
CA VAL A 54 5.36 20.27 28.45
C VAL A 54 6.39 19.16 28.26
N SER A 55 6.80 18.53 29.37
CA SER A 55 7.48 17.25 29.32
C SER A 55 6.42 16.20 29.00
N SER A 56 6.38 15.70 27.76
CA SER A 56 5.71 14.43 27.50
C SER A 56 6.24 13.39 28.51
N VAL A 57 5.33 12.63 29.12
CA VAL A 57 5.61 11.56 30.11
C VAL A 57 6.97 10.90 29.85
N PRO A 58 7.86 10.81 30.85
CA PRO A 58 9.18 10.24 30.64
C PRO A 58 9.04 8.75 30.33
N SER A 59 9.14 8.38 29.06
CA SER A 59 9.68 7.07 28.69
C SER A 59 11.06 6.94 29.37
N PRO A 60 11.47 5.76 29.86
CA PRO A 60 12.80 5.55 30.41
C PRO A 60 13.83 6.11 29.41
N ARG A 61 14.52 7.17 29.81
CA ARG A 61 15.38 7.94 28.90
C ARG A 61 16.67 7.16 28.68
N ASP A 62 17.00 6.90 27.42
CA ASP A 62 18.38 6.64 27.02
C ASP A 62 19.22 7.92 27.30
N PRO A 63 20.46 7.80 27.81
CA PRO A 63 21.34 8.94 28.15
C PRO A 63 21.82 9.78 26.95
N ALA A 64 21.26 9.57 25.75
CA ALA A 64 21.64 10.21 24.49
C ALA A 64 20.59 11.22 23.96
N GLN A 65 19.66 11.72 24.78
CA GLN A 65 18.81 12.83 24.35
C GLN A 65 19.64 14.11 24.19
N PRO A 66 19.52 14.83 23.05
CA PRO A 66 20.20 16.10 22.89
C PRO A 66 19.73 17.07 23.97
N GLN A 67 20.69 17.63 24.69
CA GLN A 67 20.46 18.63 25.73
C GLN A 67 19.63 19.81 25.18
N GLN A 68 18.69 20.25 26.01
CA GLN A 68 18.13 21.60 26.15
C GLN A 68 18.12 22.47 24.88
N TRP A 69 16.92 22.85 24.43
CA TRP A 69 16.74 23.80 23.32
C TRP A 69 17.70 24.99 23.46
N VAL A 70 18.60 25.14 22.48
CA VAL A 70 19.58 26.23 22.48
C VAL A 70 18.80 27.52 22.31
N SER A 71 18.77 28.34 23.35
CA SER A 71 18.15 29.66 23.30
C SER A 71 18.83 30.53 22.23
N SER A 72 18.04 31.37 21.56
CA SER A 72 18.54 32.37 20.60
C SER A 72 19.59 33.31 21.22
N GLN A 73 19.55 33.48 22.56
CA GLN A 73 20.54 34.26 23.32
C GLN A 73 21.94 33.62 23.32
N VAL A 74 22.03 32.29 23.16
CA VAL A 74 23.29 31.54 23.12
C VAL A 74 23.80 31.39 21.68
N LEU A 75 22.89 31.33 20.70
CA LEU A 75 23.22 31.11 19.29
C LEU A 75 23.59 32.39 18.52
N LEU A 76 23.00 33.53 18.90
CA LEU A 76 23.14 34.79 18.18
C LEU A 76 24.03 35.77 18.93
N CYS A 77 24.78 36.61 18.21
CA CYS A 77 25.47 37.73 18.83
C CYS A 77 24.47 38.73 19.41
N ARG A 78 24.88 39.52 20.40
CA ARG A 78 24.01 40.47 21.12
C ARG A 78 23.19 41.37 20.18
N ARG A 79 23.81 41.89 19.12
CA ARG A 79 23.14 42.73 18.11
C ARG A 79 22.06 41.95 17.36
N CYS A 80 22.38 40.76 16.86
CA CYS A 80 21.40 39.93 16.14
C CYS A 80 20.27 39.44 17.04
N SER A 81 20.58 39.09 18.30
CA SER A 81 19.56 38.74 19.29
C SER A 81 18.59 39.90 19.54
N HIS A 82 19.11 41.12 19.72
CA HIS A 82 18.28 42.32 19.84
C HIS A 82 17.45 42.60 18.58
N HIS A 83 18.04 42.45 17.39
CA HIS A 83 17.34 42.59 16.11
C HIS A 83 16.17 41.61 15.97
N GLN A 84 16.34 40.34 16.37
CA GLN A 84 15.24 39.35 16.35
C GLN A 84 14.11 39.76 17.30
N THR A 85 14.43 40.22 18.51
CA THR A 85 13.44 40.73 19.46
C THR A 85 12.70 41.96 18.91
N THR A 86 13.41 42.91 18.31
CA THR A 86 12.82 44.12 17.72
C THR A 86 11.93 43.78 16.54
N LYS A 87 12.37 42.86 15.67
CA LYS A 87 11.57 42.38 14.55
C LYS A 87 10.25 41.77 15.00
N ILE A 88 10.26 40.92 16.03
CA ILE A 88 9.03 40.33 16.61
C ILE A 88 8.12 41.43 17.17
N LYS A 89 8.68 42.38 17.93
CA LYS A 89 7.90 43.50 18.48
C LYS A 89 7.25 44.35 17.40
N GLN A 90 7.95 44.62 16.30
CA GLN A 90 7.43 45.40 15.19
C GLN A 90 6.35 44.64 14.41
N LEU A 91 6.55 43.34 14.14
CA LEU A 91 5.51 42.50 13.55
C LEU A 91 4.25 42.45 14.42
N ALA A 92 4.41 42.30 15.74
CA ALA A 92 3.28 42.27 16.67
C ALA A 92 2.56 43.62 16.79
N ALA A 93 3.25 44.73 16.51
CA ALA A 93 2.68 46.08 16.51
C ALA A 93 2.17 46.52 15.13
N PHE A 94 2.18 45.65 14.13
CA PHE A 94 1.67 45.96 12.80
C PHE A 94 0.17 46.24 12.85
N THR A 95 -0.26 47.26 12.11
CA THR A 95 -1.67 47.58 11.89
C THR A 95 -1.85 47.87 10.41
N PRO A 96 -2.77 47.17 9.71
CA PRO A 96 -3.00 47.40 8.29
C PRO A 96 -3.54 48.81 8.05
N ARG A 97 -3.25 49.37 6.88
CA ARG A 97 -3.87 50.61 6.41
C ARG A 97 -5.28 50.36 5.91
N GLU A 98 -5.48 49.21 5.26
CA GLU A 98 -6.77 48.73 4.76
C GLU A 98 -6.96 47.27 5.18
N GLU A 99 -7.98 46.99 5.99
CA GLU A 99 -8.27 45.63 6.49
C GLU A 99 -8.44 44.60 5.35
N GLY A 100 -9.05 45.01 4.23
CA GLY A 100 -9.23 44.13 3.06
C GLY A 100 -7.93 43.75 2.34
N ARG A 101 -6.81 44.43 2.63
CA ARG A 101 -5.48 44.15 2.08
C ARG A 101 -4.48 43.69 3.15
N TYR A 102 -4.98 43.27 4.32
CA TYR A 102 -4.14 42.87 5.46
C TYR A 102 -3.04 41.87 5.05
N ASP A 103 -3.39 40.79 4.35
CA ASP A 103 -2.46 39.71 3.98
C ASP A 103 -1.32 40.20 3.06
N GLU A 104 -1.61 41.11 2.15
CA GLU A 104 -0.59 41.68 1.26
C GLU A 104 0.31 42.66 2.02
N GLU A 105 -0.29 43.54 2.83
CA GLU A 105 0.44 44.55 3.58
C GLU A 105 1.35 43.94 4.66
N ILE A 106 0.88 42.92 5.38
CA ILE A 106 1.68 42.23 6.39
C ILE A 106 2.88 41.51 5.77
N GLU A 107 2.71 40.88 4.61
CA GLU A 107 3.82 40.18 3.94
C GLU A 107 4.86 41.15 3.39
N VAL A 108 4.45 42.28 2.82
CA VAL A 108 5.38 43.36 2.41
C VAL A 108 6.13 43.92 3.62
N TYR A 109 5.40 44.21 4.71
CA TYR A 109 6.00 44.73 5.94
C TYR A 109 6.98 43.74 6.55
N ARG A 110 6.59 42.46 6.62
CA ARG A 110 7.43 41.36 7.07
C ARG A 110 8.73 41.29 6.27
N HIS A 111 8.64 41.28 4.93
CA HIS A 111 9.81 41.26 4.05
C HIS A 111 10.76 42.43 4.33
N HIS A 112 10.21 43.63 4.49
CA HIS A 112 10.99 44.81 4.86
C HIS A 112 11.73 44.61 6.19
N LEU A 113 11.06 44.07 7.22
CA LEU A 113 11.68 43.78 8.51
C LEU A 113 12.75 42.68 8.43
N GLU A 114 12.58 41.66 7.59
CA GLU A 114 13.64 40.67 7.32
C GLU A 114 14.90 41.33 6.74
N GLN A 115 14.75 42.26 5.79
CA GLN A 115 15.89 42.93 5.18
C GLN A 115 16.59 43.90 6.15
N MET A 116 15.81 44.69 6.90
CA MET A 116 16.32 45.68 7.83
C MET A 116 16.99 45.03 9.05
N TYR A 117 16.42 43.96 9.59
CA TYR A 117 16.91 43.24 10.77
C TYR A 117 17.58 41.90 10.44
N LYS A 118 18.25 41.82 9.29
CA LYS A 118 18.98 40.63 8.86
C LYS A 118 20.05 40.21 9.87
N LEU A 119 20.28 38.90 9.95
CA LEU A 119 21.39 38.34 10.73
C LEU A 119 22.73 38.70 10.07
N CYS A 120 23.77 38.86 10.88
CA CYS A 120 25.13 38.92 10.35
C CYS A 120 25.54 37.56 9.78
N ARG A 121 26.50 37.55 8.85
CA ARG A 121 26.96 36.31 8.18
C ARG A 121 27.34 35.18 9.16
N PRO A 122 28.07 35.43 10.27
CA PRO A 122 28.37 34.38 11.24
C PRO A 122 27.14 33.79 11.92
N CYS A 123 26.20 34.64 12.38
CA CYS A 123 24.97 34.18 13.03
C CYS A 123 24.04 33.45 12.06
N GLN A 124 23.95 33.90 10.81
CA GLN A 124 23.20 33.21 9.76
C GLN A 124 23.73 31.78 9.56
N ALA A 125 25.06 31.63 9.39
CA ALA A 125 25.69 30.33 9.24
C ALA A 125 25.48 29.43 10.48
N ALA A 126 25.57 29.99 11.69
CA ALA A 126 25.33 29.26 12.94
C ALA A 126 23.88 28.74 13.03
N VAL A 127 22.89 29.57 12.68
CA VAL A 127 21.48 29.18 12.64
C VAL A 127 21.24 28.07 11.62
N GLU A 128 21.75 28.22 10.39
CA GLU A 128 21.60 27.21 9.34
C GLU A 128 22.24 25.88 9.73
N TYR A 129 23.45 25.93 10.31
CA TYR A 129 24.13 24.74 10.83
C TYR A 129 23.29 24.06 11.91
N TYR A 130 22.79 24.82 12.89
CA TYR A 130 22.03 24.28 14.01
C TYR A 130 20.70 23.65 13.54
N ILE A 131 19.95 24.32 12.67
CA ILE A 131 18.72 23.78 12.08
C ILE A 131 19.02 22.51 11.28
N LYS A 132 20.08 22.49 10.48
CA LYS A 132 20.48 21.30 9.71
C LYS A 132 20.86 20.15 10.64
N HIS A 133 21.58 20.44 11.72
CA HIS A 133 21.94 19.46 12.74
C HIS A 133 20.69 18.89 13.42
N GLN A 134 19.79 19.74 13.92
CA GLN A 134 18.53 19.31 14.54
C GLN A 134 17.68 18.48 13.58
N ASN A 135 17.52 18.92 12.33
CA ASN A 135 16.76 18.17 11.32
C ASN A 135 17.35 16.78 11.07
N ARG A 136 18.67 16.63 11.10
CA ARG A 136 19.33 15.33 10.98
C ARG A 136 19.01 14.44 12.19
N GLN A 137 19.08 14.98 13.40
CA GLN A 137 18.75 14.25 14.63
C GLN A 137 17.28 13.83 14.66
N LEU A 138 16.36 14.76 14.36
CA LEU A 138 14.93 14.49 14.30
C LEU A 138 14.59 13.43 13.24
N ARG A 139 15.20 13.49 12.06
CA ARG A 139 15.01 12.44 11.04
C ARG A 139 15.47 11.07 11.53
N ALA A 140 16.61 11.00 12.22
CA ALA A 140 17.08 9.74 12.79
C ALA A 140 16.11 9.18 13.85
N LEU A 141 15.59 10.04 14.73
CA LEU A 141 14.59 9.67 15.73
C LEU A 141 13.24 9.27 15.11
N LEU A 142 12.77 9.98 14.09
CA LEU A 142 11.53 9.64 13.39
C LEU A 142 11.66 8.29 12.67
N LEU A 143 12.81 8.02 12.04
CA LEU A 143 13.07 6.72 11.42
C LEU A 143 13.10 5.60 12.48
N SER A 144 13.79 5.79 13.60
CA SER A 144 13.84 4.78 14.67
C SER A 144 12.44 4.53 15.27
N HIS A 145 11.63 5.57 15.44
CA HIS A 145 10.25 5.44 15.87
C HIS A 145 9.38 4.71 14.83
N GLN A 146 9.57 4.96 13.53
CA GLN A 146 8.89 4.23 12.46
C GLN A 146 9.26 2.74 12.46
N PHE A 147 10.54 2.40 12.68
CA PHE A 147 10.97 1.01 12.82
C PHE A 147 10.36 0.35 14.05
N ARG A 148 10.44 0.99 15.21
CA ARG A 148 9.84 0.49 16.46
C ARG A 148 8.33 0.32 16.35
N ARG A 149 7.63 1.24 15.69
CA ARG A 149 6.19 1.13 15.44
C ARG A 149 5.87 -0.07 14.53
N ARG A 150 6.66 -0.29 13.47
CA ARG A 150 6.51 -1.48 12.60
C ARG A 150 6.76 -2.77 13.37
N GLU A 151 7.76 -2.80 14.24
CA GLU A 151 8.05 -3.96 15.11
C GLU A 151 6.92 -4.20 16.11
N ALA A 152 6.37 -3.15 16.72
CA ALA A 152 5.23 -3.24 17.63
C ALA A 152 3.95 -3.70 16.89
N ASP A 153 3.67 -3.18 15.69
CA ASP A 153 2.56 -3.63 14.85
C ASP A 153 2.74 -5.11 14.42
N GLN A 154 3.98 -5.52 14.14
CA GLN A 154 4.32 -6.91 13.83
C GLN A 154 4.18 -7.83 15.05
N ALA A 155 4.54 -7.36 16.25
CA ALA A 155 4.38 -8.08 17.51
C ALA A 155 2.90 -8.19 17.92
N HIS A 156 2.11 -7.13 17.74
CA HIS A 156 0.65 -7.15 17.95
C HIS A 156 -0.04 -8.08 16.94
N GLY A 157 0.38 -8.07 15.67
CA GLY A 157 -0.11 -9.00 14.65
C GLY A 157 0.29 -10.46 14.89
N GLN A 158 1.40 -10.71 15.58
CA GLN A 158 1.82 -12.07 15.98
C GLN A 158 1.06 -12.60 17.20
N SER A 159 0.67 -11.73 18.15
CA SER A 159 -0.14 -12.12 19.32
C SER A 159 -1.54 -12.63 18.93
N PHE A 160 -2.12 -12.10 17.84
CA PHE A 160 -3.41 -12.54 17.31
C PHE A 160 -3.33 -13.70 16.30
N SER A 161 -2.14 -14.25 15.99
CA SER A 161 -2.02 -15.25 14.93
C SER A 161 -0.82 -16.18 15.10
N SER A 162 -1.03 -17.26 15.84
CA SER A 162 -0.28 -18.53 15.73
C SER A 162 -0.36 -19.16 14.31
N SER A 163 -1.05 -18.52 13.35
CA SER A 163 -1.20 -18.94 11.95
C SER A 163 -0.34 -18.14 10.95
N ALA A 164 0.52 -17.20 11.38
CA ALA A 164 1.30 -16.36 10.46
C ALA A 164 2.27 -17.13 9.54
N VAL A 165 2.64 -18.38 9.90
CA VAL A 165 3.43 -19.27 9.02
C VAL A 165 2.56 -19.88 7.90
N LYS A 166 1.23 -19.95 8.04
CA LYS A 166 0.28 -20.50 7.05
C LYS A 166 -0.11 -19.50 5.96
N ALA A 167 -0.17 -18.21 6.26
CA ALA A 167 -0.56 -17.16 5.32
C ALA A 167 0.27 -17.14 4.00
N PRO A 168 1.61 -17.25 3.98
CA PRO A 168 2.35 -17.28 2.71
C PRO A 168 2.07 -18.55 1.90
N PHE A 169 1.90 -19.71 2.55
CA PHE A 169 1.60 -20.97 1.86
C PHE A 169 0.18 -20.96 1.27
N GLN A 170 -0.80 -20.44 2.00
CA GLN A 170 -2.18 -20.30 1.53
C GLN A 170 -2.27 -19.41 0.28
N VAL A 171 -1.55 -18.29 0.25
CA VAL A 171 -1.55 -17.41 -0.93
C VAL A 171 -0.85 -18.07 -2.13
N ILE A 172 0.22 -18.84 -1.90
CA ILE A 172 0.87 -19.63 -2.97
C ILE A 172 -0.08 -20.69 -3.52
N LEU A 173 -0.78 -21.42 -2.64
CA LEU A 173 -1.75 -22.44 -3.01
C LEU A 173 -2.91 -21.83 -3.82
N LEU A 174 -3.47 -20.71 -3.38
CA LEU A 174 -4.54 -20.01 -4.10
C LEU A 174 -4.12 -19.58 -5.50
N ARG A 175 -2.89 -19.05 -5.66
CA ARG A 175 -2.35 -18.70 -6.98
C ARG A 175 -2.13 -19.93 -7.87
N ALA A 176 -1.71 -21.05 -7.30
CA ALA A 176 -1.57 -22.31 -8.04
C ALA A 176 -2.93 -22.85 -8.49
N LEU A 177 -3.96 -22.81 -7.63
CA LEU A 177 -5.32 -23.22 -7.96
C LEU A 177 -5.93 -22.35 -9.08
N ALA A 178 -5.75 -21.03 -9.02
CA ALA A 178 -6.18 -20.13 -10.10
C ALA A 178 -5.47 -20.48 -11.43
N PHE A 179 -4.16 -20.74 -11.41
CA PHE A 179 -3.44 -21.18 -12.60
C PHE A 179 -3.99 -22.51 -13.17
N LEU A 180 -4.25 -23.50 -12.31
CA LEU A 180 -4.80 -24.79 -12.74
C LEU A 180 -6.21 -24.64 -13.34
N ALA A 181 -7.07 -23.80 -12.75
CA ALA A 181 -8.39 -23.50 -13.31
C ALA A 181 -8.30 -22.85 -14.70
N CYS A 182 -7.35 -21.91 -14.88
CA CYS A 182 -7.10 -21.32 -16.20
C CYS A 182 -6.58 -22.36 -17.21
N ALA A 183 -5.64 -23.21 -16.80
CA ALA A 183 -5.07 -24.24 -17.66
C ALA A 183 -6.13 -25.24 -18.12
N PHE A 184 -7.06 -25.60 -17.22
CA PHE A 184 -8.23 -26.42 -17.56
C PHE A 184 -9.10 -25.73 -18.62
N LEU A 185 -9.43 -24.44 -18.45
CA LEU A 185 -10.21 -23.68 -19.43
C LEU A 185 -9.50 -23.63 -20.80
N LEU A 186 -8.19 -23.38 -20.82
CA LEU A 186 -7.41 -23.44 -22.07
C LEU A 186 -7.50 -24.81 -22.74
N PHE A 187 -7.37 -25.87 -21.95
CA PHE A 187 -7.46 -27.24 -22.46
C PHE A 187 -8.86 -27.52 -23.03
N THR A 188 -9.94 -27.08 -22.38
CA THR A 188 -11.30 -27.19 -22.94
C THR A 188 -11.49 -26.40 -24.24
N THR A 189 -10.83 -25.23 -24.39
CA THR A 189 -10.90 -24.44 -25.63
C THR A 189 -10.09 -25.04 -26.78
N LEU A 190 -9.03 -25.81 -26.48
CA LEU A 190 -8.15 -26.41 -27.49
C LEU A 190 -8.69 -27.73 -28.05
N TYR A 191 -9.31 -28.57 -27.20
CA TYR A 191 -9.77 -29.91 -27.60
C TYR A 191 -11.24 -29.94 -28.05
N GLY A 192 -12.01 -28.87 -27.80
CA GLY A 192 -13.40 -28.78 -28.21
C GLY A 192 -14.29 -29.88 -27.59
N PRO A 193 -15.44 -30.22 -28.20
CA PRO A 193 -16.30 -31.31 -27.75
C PRO A 193 -15.74 -32.73 -28.03
N SER A 194 -14.53 -32.83 -28.59
CA SER A 194 -13.84 -34.09 -28.81
C SER A 194 -13.29 -34.61 -27.48
N GLU A 195 -13.77 -35.77 -27.03
CA GLU A 195 -13.30 -36.45 -25.82
C GLU A 195 -11.78 -36.73 -25.92
N PRO A 196 -10.93 -36.10 -25.09
CA PRO A 196 -9.49 -36.36 -25.12
C PRO A 196 -9.11 -37.74 -24.58
N PHE A 197 -10.09 -38.48 -24.05
CA PHE A 197 -9.93 -39.72 -23.31
C PHE A 197 -10.50 -40.96 -24.03
N THR A 198 -11.12 -40.82 -25.21
CA THR A 198 -11.59 -41.98 -25.99
C THR A 198 -10.44 -42.65 -26.75
N PRO A 199 -10.18 -43.96 -26.59
CA PRO A 199 -9.27 -44.71 -27.44
C PRO A 199 -9.81 -44.72 -28.87
N GLY A 200 -9.00 -44.32 -29.85
CA GLY A 200 -9.40 -44.27 -31.25
C GLY A 200 -9.90 -45.63 -31.75
N ALA A 201 -11.09 -45.64 -32.35
CA ALA A 201 -11.63 -46.80 -33.04
C ALA A 201 -10.67 -47.26 -34.15
N ALA A 202 -10.23 -48.52 -34.08
CA ALA A 202 -9.36 -49.13 -35.08
C ALA A 202 -10.00 -49.08 -36.47
N LEU A 203 -9.32 -48.42 -37.42
CA LEU A 203 -9.62 -48.53 -38.85
C LEU A 203 -9.25 -49.95 -39.36
N PRO A 204 -10.01 -50.52 -40.31
CA PRO A 204 -9.77 -51.87 -40.82
C PRO A 204 -8.46 -51.96 -41.64
N PRO A 205 -7.86 -53.15 -41.80
CA PRO A 205 -6.52 -53.31 -42.35
C PRO A 205 -6.51 -53.07 -43.87
N ALA A 206 -5.73 -52.09 -44.33
CA ALA A 206 -5.40 -51.94 -45.74
C ALA A 206 -4.14 -52.74 -46.10
N LEU A 207 -4.25 -53.53 -47.17
CA LEU A 207 -3.23 -54.36 -47.83
C LEU A 207 -2.02 -53.54 -48.36
N PRO A 208 -0.88 -54.19 -48.74
CA PRO A 208 0.44 -53.57 -48.72
C PRO A 208 0.87 -53.02 -50.12
N PRO A 209 2.12 -52.58 -50.36
CA PRO A 209 2.44 -51.16 -50.54
C PRO A 209 2.82 -50.83 -51.99
N GLY A 210 2.37 -49.69 -52.49
CA GLY A 210 2.76 -49.17 -53.81
C GLY A 210 3.24 -47.73 -53.74
N GLY A 211 4.56 -47.53 -53.78
CA GLY A 211 5.22 -46.42 -54.49
C GLY A 211 5.13 -45.00 -53.92
N ASN A 212 6.23 -44.56 -53.30
CA ASN A 212 6.88 -43.24 -53.35
C ASN A 212 6.03 -41.94 -53.33
N SER A 213 6.15 -41.15 -52.25
CA SER A 213 6.71 -39.77 -52.30
C SER A 213 6.66 -39.03 -50.95
N SER A 214 7.78 -38.33 -50.65
CA SER A 214 7.96 -37.15 -49.79
C SER A 214 7.34 -37.12 -48.39
N ALA A 215 8.22 -37.29 -47.40
CA ALA A 215 7.98 -37.04 -45.98
C ALA A 215 7.71 -35.55 -45.70
N ALA A 216 6.54 -35.26 -45.13
CA ALA A 216 6.31 -34.10 -44.27
C ALA A 216 6.28 -34.61 -42.82
N SER A 217 7.03 -33.93 -41.96
CA SER A 217 7.18 -34.25 -40.54
C SER A 217 5.88 -34.00 -39.77
N ASP A 218 5.15 -35.07 -39.44
CA ASP A 218 4.00 -35.04 -38.54
C ASP A 218 4.47 -34.94 -37.07
N ASN A 219 4.54 -33.72 -36.54
CA ASN A 219 4.89 -33.47 -35.14
C ASN A 219 3.68 -33.50 -34.17
N THR A 220 2.46 -33.56 -34.71
CA THR A 220 1.20 -33.57 -33.95
C THR A 220 0.80 -34.97 -33.50
N THR A 221 1.18 -36.00 -34.26
CA THR A 221 0.80 -37.41 -34.02
C THR A 221 1.58 -38.02 -32.86
N SER A 222 2.85 -37.64 -32.69
CA SER A 222 3.73 -38.18 -31.63
C SER A 222 3.35 -37.73 -30.22
N GLN A 223 2.72 -36.55 -30.07
CA GLN A 223 2.26 -36.06 -28.76
C GLN A 223 0.93 -36.71 -28.35
N ALA A 224 0.05 -37.01 -29.31
CA ALA A 224 -1.20 -37.73 -29.05
C ALA A 224 -0.95 -39.17 -28.58
N GLU A 225 0.03 -39.87 -29.19
CA GLU A 225 0.41 -41.24 -28.82
C GLU A 225 0.99 -41.32 -27.40
N GLY A 226 1.82 -40.35 -26.99
CA GLY A 226 2.41 -40.33 -25.65
C GLY A 226 1.40 -40.09 -24.53
N TRP A 227 0.40 -39.23 -24.75
CA TRP A 227 -0.71 -39.02 -23.80
C TRP A 227 -1.65 -40.24 -23.72
N GLN A 228 -1.92 -40.89 -24.85
CA GLN A 228 -2.70 -42.13 -24.88
C GLN A 228 -2.01 -43.26 -24.11
N GLN A 229 -0.68 -43.35 -24.21
CA GLN A 229 0.10 -44.35 -23.48
C GLN A 229 0.17 -44.09 -21.97
N LEU A 230 0.09 -42.83 -21.54
CA LEU A 230 -0.04 -42.45 -20.12
C LEU A 230 -1.45 -42.71 -19.57
N LEU A 231 -2.49 -42.51 -20.38
CA LEU A 231 -3.88 -42.82 -19.99
C LEU A 231 -4.09 -44.32 -19.79
N GLY A 232 -3.44 -45.16 -20.60
CA GLY A 232 -3.46 -46.61 -20.44
C GLY A 232 -2.79 -47.15 -19.15
N LEU A 233 -2.05 -46.31 -18.41
CA LEU A 233 -1.46 -46.66 -17.12
C LEU A 233 -2.35 -46.30 -15.92
N LEU A 234 -3.48 -45.63 -16.15
CA LEU A 234 -4.37 -45.15 -15.12
C LEU A 234 -5.44 -46.22 -14.81
N PRO A 235 -5.76 -46.51 -13.53
CA PRO A 235 -6.75 -47.54 -13.23
C PRO A 235 -8.15 -47.12 -13.69
N GLU A 236 -8.95 -48.04 -14.22
CA GLU A 236 -10.24 -47.75 -14.89
C GLU A 236 -11.21 -46.89 -14.05
N HIS A 237 -11.21 -47.04 -12.72
CA HIS A 237 -12.03 -46.20 -11.83
C HIS A 237 -11.65 -44.70 -11.85
N ALA A 238 -10.42 -44.36 -12.25
CA ALA A 238 -9.86 -43.03 -12.20
C ALA A 238 -10.10 -42.32 -13.53
N THR A 239 -10.07 -43.06 -14.64
CA THR A 239 -10.46 -42.55 -15.96
C THR A 239 -11.94 -42.20 -15.94
N GLU A 240 -12.82 -43.05 -15.39
CA GLU A 240 -14.25 -42.76 -15.22
C GLU A 240 -14.49 -41.46 -14.42
N LYS A 241 -13.81 -41.29 -13.28
CA LYS A 241 -13.92 -40.07 -12.47
C LYS A 241 -13.38 -38.83 -13.18
N LEU A 242 -12.34 -38.98 -14.01
CA LEU A 242 -11.81 -37.89 -14.83
C LEU A 242 -12.77 -37.49 -15.95
N HIS A 243 -13.44 -38.46 -16.60
CA HIS A 243 -14.48 -38.18 -17.58
C HIS A 243 -15.67 -37.45 -16.95
N GLU A 244 -16.16 -37.91 -15.80
CA GLU A 244 -17.23 -37.22 -15.06
C GLU A 244 -16.83 -35.78 -14.72
N ALA A 245 -15.61 -35.58 -14.22
CA ALA A 245 -15.09 -34.24 -13.90
C ALA A 245 -14.88 -33.37 -15.14
N TRP A 246 -14.47 -33.95 -16.27
CA TRP A 246 -14.31 -33.28 -17.56
C TRP A 246 -15.65 -32.78 -18.09
N ALA A 247 -16.66 -33.66 -18.17
CA ALA A 247 -18.00 -33.32 -18.62
C ALA A 247 -18.66 -32.28 -17.69
N PHE A 248 -18.43 -32.40 -16.38
CA PHE A 248 -18.88 -31.40 -15.40
C PHE A 248 -18.22 -30.04 -15.64
N GLY A 249 -16.90 -30.01 -15.86
CA GLY A 249 -16.18 -28.77 -16.10
C GLY A 249 -16.54 -28.09 -17.42
N GLN A 250 -16.79 -28.88 -18.46
CA GLN A 250 -17.22 -28.38 -19.77
C GLN A 250 -18.62 -27.76 -19.73
N SER A 251 -19.54 -28.35 -18.95
CA SER A 251 -20.90 -27.82 -18.77
C SER A 251 -20.95 -26.56 -17.88
N HIS A 252 -19.95 -26.35 -17.01
CA HIS A 252 -19.95 -25.27 -16.01
C HIS A 252 -18.76 -24.30 -16.15
N GLN A 253 -18.35 -23.97 -17.38
CA GLN A 253 -17.22 -23.05 -17.64
C GLN A 253 -17.38 -21.68 -16.95
N THR A 254 -18.59 -21.12 -16.94
CA THR A 254 -18.89 -19.82 -16.27
C THR A 254 -18.62 -19.87 -14.76
N SER A 255 -18.90 -21.00 -14.12
CA SER A 255 -18.68 -21.22 -12.68
C SER A 255 -17.19 -21.35 -12.36
N ILE A 256 -16.44 -22.06 -13.22
CA ILE A 256 -14.98 -22.17 -13.09
C ILE A 256 -14.33 -20.79 -13.16
N VAL A 257 -14.78 -19.94 -14.08
CA VAL A 257 -14.28 -18.57 -14.23
C VAL A 257 -14.60 -17.69 -13.03
N ALA A 258 -15.81 -17.79 -12.48
CA ALA A 258 -16.19 -17.07 -11.26
C ALA A 258 -15.36 -17.50 -10.04
N VAL A 259 -15.11 -18.81 -9.88
CA VAL A 259 -14.26 -19.34 -8.80
C VAL A 259 -12.80 -18.88 -9.00
N GLY A 260 -12.29 -18.89 -10.23
CA GLY A 260 -10.98 -18.32 -10.57
C GLY A 260 -10.84 -16.85 -10.14
N LEU A 261 -11.83 -16.02 -10.45
CA LEU A 261 -11.85 -14.62 -10.00
C LEU A 261 -11.86 -14.49 -8.48
N LEU A 262 -12.72 -15.26 -7.80
CA LEU A 262 -12.85 -15.24 -6.33
C LEU A 262 -11.53 -15.65 -5.65
N THR A 263 -10.87 -16.68 -6.17
CA THR A 263 -9.57 -17.14 -5.65
C THR A 263 -8.48 -16.09 -5.80
N CYS A 264 -8.45 -15.34 -6.93
CA CYS A 264 -7.56 -14.20 -7.12
C CYS A 264 -7.84 -13.07 -6.11
N LEU A 265 -9.11 -12.70 -5.90
CA LEU A 265 -9.50 -11.69 -4.92
C LEU A 265 -9.11 -12.10 -3.49
N LEU A 266 -9.36 -13.35 -3.11
CA LEU A 266 -8.99 -13.88 -1.80
C LEU A 266 -7.47 -13.90 -1.59
N ALA A 267 -6.70 -14.27 -2.62
CA ALA A 267 -5.25 -14.21 -2.57
C ALA A 267 -4.72 -12.79 -2.36
N MET A 268 -5.37 -11.77 -2.97
CA MET A 268 -5.01 -10.37 -2.76
C MET A 268 -5.33 -9.88 -1.34
N LEU A 269 -6.50 -10.24 -0.80
CA LEU A 269 -6.89 -9.90 0.57
C LEU A 269 -5.92 -10.52 1.60
N LEU A 270 -5.56 -11.79 1.42
CA LEU A 270 -4.65 -12.51 2.32
C LEU A 270 -3.18 -12.06 2.18
N ALA A 271 -2.75 -11.59 1.00
CA ALA A 271 -1.40 -11.06 0.81
C ALA A 271 -1.17 -9.73 1.56
N GLY A 272 -2.24 -8.95 1.80
CA GLY A 272 -2.19 -7.68 2.50
C GLY A 272 -1.48 -6.56 1.74
N ARG A 273 -1.51 -5.33 2.29
CA ARG A 273 -0.99 -4.10 1.64
C ARG A 273 0.51 -4.12 1.33
N ILE A 274 1.28 -5.02 1.94
CA ILE A 274 2.76 -5.02 1.86
C ILE A 274 3.29 -6.03 0.82
N ARG A 275 2.46 -6.98 0.35
CA ARG A 275 2.88 -7.99 -0.66
C ARG A 275 2.08 -7.99 -1.96
N LEU A 276 1.15 -7.05 -2.12
CA LEU A 276 0.37 -6.91 -3.35
C LEU A 276 1.29 -6.47 -4.50
N ARG A 277 1.47 -7.34 -5.51
CA ARG A 277 2.27 -7.01 -6.69
C ARG A 277 1.31 -6.52 -7.78
N ARG A 278 1.79 -5.63 -8.65
CA ARG A 278 1.00 -5.14 -9.81
C ARG A 278 0.46 -6.30 -10.67
N ILE A 279 1.21 -7.42 -10.73
CA ILE A 279 0.81 -8.63 -11.45
C ILE A 279 -0.47 -9.29 -10.90
N ASP A 280 -0.73 -9.19 -9.60
CA ASP A 280 -1.95 -9.76 -8.99
C ASP A 280 -3.20 -8.97 -9.42
N ALA A 281 -3.07 -7.65 -9.58
CA ALA A 281 -4.13 -6.80 -10.12
C ALA A 281 -4.40 -7.10 -11.59
N PHE A 282 -3.35 -7.22 -12.41
CA PHE A 282 -3.49 -7.61 -13.82
C PHE A 282 -4.17 -8.99 -13.97
N SER A 283 -3.79 -9.97 -13.15
CA SER A 283 -4.43 -11.29 -13.15
C SER A 283 -5.91 -11.21 -12.82
N THR A 284 -6.29 -10.45 -11.79
CA THR A 284 -7.69 -10.29 -11.38
C THR A 284 -8.51 -9.59 -12.47
N CYS A 285 -7.96 -8.57 -13.12
CA CYS A 285 -8.62 -7.90 -14.25
C CYS A 285 -8.84 -8.85 -15.43
N LEU A 286 -7.88 -9.74 -15.73
CA LEU A 286 -8.02 -10.74 -16.80
C LEU A 286 -9.12 -11.77 -16.47
N TRP A 287 -9.21 -12.23 -15.22
CA TRP A 287 -10.31 -13.10 -14.78
C TRP A 287 -11.68 -12.40 -14.85
N ALA A 288 -11.75 -11.12 -14.50
CA ALA A 288 -12.98 -10.34 -14.62
C ALA A 288 -13.39 -10.14 -16.09
N LEU A 289 -12.42 -9.90 -16.98
CA LEU A 289 -12.65 -9.83 -18.42
C LEU A 289 -13.16 -11.17 -18.96
N LEU A 290 -12.52 -12.29 -18.59
CA LEU A 290 -12.97 -13.64 -18.94
C LEU A 290 -14.41 -13.91 -18.48
N LEU A 291 -14.75 -13.53 -17.24
CA LEU A 291 -16.11 -13.67 -16.73
C LEU A 291 -17.11 -12.86 -17.57
N GLY A 292 -16.74 -11.62 -17.93
CA GLY A 292 -17.55 -10.78 -18.81
C GLY A 292 -17.79 -11.40 -20.18
N LEU A 293 -16.79 -12.06 -20.77
CA LEU A 293 -16.92 -12.72 -22.07
C LEU A 293 -17.83 -13.96 -22.03
N HIS A 294 -17.73 -14.76 -20.97
CA HIS A 294 -18.61 -15.91 -20.76
C HIS A 294 -20.04 -15.50 -20.44
N LEU A 295 -20.24 -14.41 -19.69
CA LEU A 295 -21.57 -13.83 -19.49
C LEU A 295 -22.13 -13.29 -20.80
N ALA A 296 -21.32 -12.56 -21.59
CA ALA A 296 -21.73 -12.04 -22.88
C ALA A 296 -22.19 -13.15 -23.84
N GLU A 297 -21.45 -14.26 -23.93
CA GLU A 297 -21.90 -15.44 -24.70
C GLU A 297 -23.26 -15.96 -24.23
N HIS A 298 -23.46 -16.09 -22.91
CA HIS A 298 -24.73 -16.57 -22.36
C HIS A 298 -25.89 -15.60 -22.66
N TYR A 299 -25.64 -14.30 -22.76
CA TYR A 299 -26.66 -13.31 -23.12
C TYR A 299 -26.88 -13.20 -24.64
N LEU A 300 -25.85 -13.41 -25.46
CA LEU A 300 -25.89 -13.29 -26.92
C LEU A 300 -26.28 -14.60 -27.65
N GLN A 301 -26.81 -15.61 -26.94
CA GLN A 301 -27.17 -16.95 -27.42
C GLN A 301 -27.83 -17.06 -28.82
N ALA A 302 -28.43 -16.00 -29.36
CA ALA A 302 -29.03 -15.95 -30.69
C ALA A 302 -28.06 -15.63 -31.86
N ALA A 303 -26.86 -15.11 -31.60
CA ALA A 303 -25.87 -14.77 -32.64
C ALA A 303 -24.46 -14.64 -32.04
N SER A 304 -23.87 -15.75 -31.58
CA SER A 304 -22.49 -15.75 -31.10
C SER A 304 -21.53 -15.43 -32.25
N PRO A 305 -20.82 -14.28 -32.21
CA PRO A 305 -19.90 -13.93 -33.28
C PRO A 305 -18.61 -14.75 -33.16
N GLY A 306 -18.03 -15.25 -34.26
CA GLY A 306 -16.77 -16.01 -34.22
C GLY A 306 -15.56 -15.24 -33.66
N TRP A 307 -15.63 -13.90 -33.62
CA TRP A 307 -14.62 -13.07 -32.95
C TRP A 307 -14.63 -13.26 -31.42
N LEU A 308 -15.78 -13.61 -30.83
CA LEU A 308 -15.95 -13.76 -29.39
C LEU A 308 -15.18 -14.97 -28.86
N ASP A 309 -15.14 -16.06 -29.62
CA ASP A 309 -14.36 -17.26 -29.27
C ASP A 309 -12.86 -17.05 -29.43
N THR A 310 -12.44 -16.32 -30.47
CA THR A 310 -11.05 -15.90 -30.65
C THR A 310 -10.60 -15.00 -29.49
N LEU A 311 -11.49 -14.12 -29.02
CA LEU A 311 -11.21 -13.20 -27.94
C LEU A 311 -11.19 -13.91 -26.57
N LYS A 312 -12.06 -14.89 -26.33
CA LYS A 312 -11.95 -15.80 -25.17
C LYS A 312 -10.63 -16.54 -25.18
N PHE A 313 -10.28 -17.21 -26.28
CA PHE A 313 -9.05 -17.98 -26.37
C PHE A 313 -7.81 -17.13 -26.07
N SER A 314 -7.71 -15.94 -26.69
CA SER A 314 -6.60 -15.02 -26.43
C SER A 314 -6.57 -14.52 -24.99
N THR A 315 -7.73 -14.20 -24.39
CA THR A 315 -7.81 -13.75 -22.99
C THR A 315 -7.47 -14.88 -22.02
N THR A 316 -7.93 -16.11 -22.26
CA THR A 316 -7.60 -17.29 -21.45
C THR A 316 -6.10 -17.59 -21.53
N SER A 317 -5.51 -17.48 -22.72
CA SER A 317 -4.06 -17.67 -22.92
C SER A 317 -3.24 -16.66 -22.13
N LEU A 318 -3.61 -15.38 -22.21
CA LEU A 318 -2.97 -14.32 -21.45
C LEU A 318 -3.15 -14.50 -19.94
N CYS A 319 -4.35 -14.89 -19.49
CA CYS A 319 -4.66 -15.18 -18.10
C CYS A 319 -3.77 -16.31 -17.55
N CYS A 320 -3.50 -17.35 -18.34
CA CYS A 320 -2.67 -18.47 -17.92
C CYS A 320 -1.19 -18.09 -17.85
N LEU A 321 -0.68 -17.30 -18.79
CA LEU A 321 0.70 -16.77 -18.74
C LEU A 321 0.91 -15.88 -17.50
N VAL A 322 -0.03 -14.98 -17.23
CA VAL A 322 0.03 -14.11 -16.04
C VAL A 322 -0.17 -14.90 -14.75
N GLY A 323 -1.06 -15.90 -14.74
CA GLY A 323 -1.27 -16.80 -13.60
C GLY A 323 -0.04 -17.63 -13.28
N PHE A 324 0.63 -18.18 -14.29
CA PHE A 324 1.88 -18.94 -14.13
C PHE A 324 3.00 -18.06 -13.54
N THR A 325 3.20 -16.86 -14.11
CA THR A 325 4.21 -15.94 -13.61
C THR A 325 3.91 -15.45 -12.19
N ALA A 326 2.64 -15.21 -11.85
CA ALA A 326 2.23 -14.91 -10.49
C ALA A 326 2.51 -16.07 -9.52
N ALA A 327 2.22 -17.32 -9.90
CA ALA A 327 2.50 -18.50 -9.10
C ALA A 327 4.02 -18.71 -8.89
N VAL A 328 4.83 -18.64 -9.96
CA VAL A 328 6.28 -18.88 -9.90
C VAL A 328 7.02 -17.76 -9.17
N ALA A 329 6.66 -16.50 -9.41
CA ALA A 329 7.35 -15.35 -8.81
C ALA A 329 7.21 -15.29 -7.28
N THR A 330 6.28 -16.04 -6.68
CA THR A 330 6.06 -16.07 -5.23
C THR A 330 7.01 -17.01 -4.49
N ARG A 331 7.59 -18.00 -5.17
CA ARG A 331 8.58 -18.91 -4.58
C ARG A 331 9.94 -18.25 -4.32
N LYS A 332 10.26 -17.12 -4.96
CA LYS A 332 11.63 -16.59 -5.04
C LYS A 332 12.11 -15.69 -3.88
N SER A 333 11.43 -15.60 -2.73
CA SER A 333 11.93 -14.76 -1.63
C SER A 333 11.61 -15.28 -0.23
N THR A 334 12.28 -16.35 0.17
CA THR A 334 12.45 -16.76 1.58
C THR A 334 13.93 -16.98 1.93
N GLY A 335 14.85 -16.35 1.19
CA GLY A 335 16.25 -16.28 1.60
C GLY A 335 16.46 -15.20 2.66
N PRO A 336 17.14 -15.46 3.79
CA PRO A 336 17.51 -14.41 4.73
C PRO A 336 18.39 -13.39 4.00
N ARG A 337 17.92 -12.15 3.89
CA ARG A 337 18.73 -11.03 3.37
C ARG A 337 19.94 -10.88 4.30
N ARG A 338 21.11 -11.34 3.85
CA ARG A 338 22.38 -11.08 4.52
C ARG A 338 22.54 -9.56 4.69
N PHE A 339 22.57 -9.13 5.93
CA PHE A 339 22.94 -7.77 6.32
C PHE A 339 24.35 -7.51 5.81
N ARG A 340 24.51 -6.55 4.88
CA ARG A 340 25.84 -6.15 4.36
C ARG A 340 26.34 -5.02 5.27
N PRO A 341 27.37 -5.23 6.11
CA PRO A 341 27.91 -4.15 6.91
C PRO A 341 28.58 -3.13 5.99
N ARG A 342 28.19 -1.87 6.14
CA ARG A 342 28.74 -0.75 5.39
C ARG A 342 30.15 -0.48 5.93
N ARG A 343 31.15 -0.60 5.06
CA ARG A 343 32.58 -0.37 5.34
C ARG A 343 32.78 1.06 5.88
N SER A 344 33.35 1.20 7.07
CA SER A 344 33.82 2.50 7.59
C SER A 344 35.01 2.95 6.75
N GLU A 345 34.87 4.04 6.02
CA GLU A 345 36.02 4.77 5.49
C GLU A 345 36.72 5.49 6.64
N LYS A 346 38.02 5.24 6.77
CA LYS A 346 38.92 5.99 7.65
C LYS A 346 39.06 7.41 7.08
N GLN A 347 38.78 8.42 7.90
CA GLN A 347 39.26 9.77 7.65
C GLN A 347 40.76 9.82 7.91
N GLN A 348 41.48 10.41 6.97
CA GLN A 348 42.87 10.79 7.07
C GLN A 348 42.95 12.27 7.44
#